data_AF-A0A5S5BXZ5-F1
#
_entry.id   AF-A0A5S5BXZ5-F1
#
_cell.length_a   1.000
_cell.length_b   1.000
_cell.length_c   1.000
_cell.angle_alpha   90.00
_cell.angle_beta   90.00
_cell.angle_gamma   90.00
#
_symmetry.space_group_name_H-M   'P 1'
#
loop_
_entity.id
_entity.type
_entity.pdbx_description
1 polymer ?
#
loop_
_entity_poly.entity_id
_entity_poly.type
_entity_poly.pdbx_seq_one_letter_code
_entity_poly.pdbx_strand_id
1 'polypeptide(L)'
;METDDRGNVAHTKHERIIQYITKLKIGTRLSVRTMAEELEVSEGTAYKAIKEAEALGLVSTKERIGTVRINRKNRGAVERLTFAEVANIVEGEVFGGASGLEKTLHKFVIGAMELDAMSRYIDAGSLLIVGNRDRAHGIALEHGAGVLITGGFGTSEEMKRLADERGLPVISSKFDTYTVASMINRAMYDRLIKQKIMLVEDIVTYSRPIETMRTNETNRDFHALAARTGRSRFPVLDDRGRVVGMMTMKDAEGAPETQTVDKLMTRHPITAAPNIPIASAAHTMAAEGIDLLPIVDKNRKLLATLTRSEVLDAMRYAGKQQESGDTFEDLIGAGFMKAEGTGEGWIFRGKITPQMSGALGVISEGVLVTLMAQAARGLIRELGKRDHGIDSFSTYFIRPLQLESEVSIVPKLLEMSRKNAKLEVELSDASGLAAKAMLTAQLIDPF
;
A
#
# COMPACT_ATOMS: atom_id res chain seq x y z
N MET A 1 -26.19 42.25 17.30
CA MET A 1 -25.33 42.71 16.20
C MET A 1 -23.91 42.60 16.72
N GLU A 2 -23.02 42.00 15.92
CA GLU A 2 -21.71 41.39 16.29
C GLU A 2 -21.85 39.98 16.91
N THR A 3 -21.15 38.92 16.47
CA THR A 3 -20.22 38.68 15.35
C THR A 3 -20.18 37.15 15.13
N ASP A 4 -20.27 36.71 13.87
CA ASP A 4 -20.09 35.31 13.44
C ASP A 4 -18.62 35.18 12.99
N ASP A 5 -17.78 34.55 13.81
CA ASP A 5 -16.39 34.24 13.48
C ASP A 5 -16.28 32.74 13.12
N ARG A 6 -16.60 32.43 11.86
CA ARG A 6 -16.25 31.13 11.27
C ARG A 6 -14.87 31.27 10.64
N GLY A 7 -13.89 30.65 11.30
CA GLY A 7 -12.51 30.53 10.83
C GLY A 7 -12.42 30.00 9.40
N ASN A 8 -12.11 30.90 8.49
CA ASN A 8 -11.71 30.60 7.12
C ASN A 8 -10.25 30.12 7.16
N VAL A 9 -10.02 28.82 7.01
CA VAL A 9 -8.66 28.26 6.95
C VAL A 9 -7.99 28.80 5.67
N ALA A 10 -7.08 29.75 5.84
CA ALA A 10 -6.35 30.35 4.73
C ALA A 10 -5.43 29.30 4.07
N HIS A 11 -5.88 28.73 2.96
CA HIS A 11 -5.07 27.82 2.14
C HIS A 11 -3.78 28.51 1.71
N THR A 12 -2.64 27.85 1.92
CA THR A 12 -1.36 28.37 1.48
C THR A 12 -1.35 28.53 -0.05
N LYS A 13 -0.55 29.47 -0.58
CA LYS A 13 -0.41 29.66 -2.04
C LYS A 13 -0.04 28.36 -2.77
N HIS A 14 0.65 27.46 -2.08
CA HIS A 14 1.06 26.15 -2.56
C HIS A 14 -0.10 25.14 -2.63
N GLU A 15 -0.92 25.04 -1.58
CA GLU A 15 -2.12 24.20 -1.56
C GLU A 15 -3.13 24.60 -2.65
N ARG A 16 -3.28 25.91 -2.90
CA ARG A 16 -4.13 26.44 -3.97
C ARG A 16 -3.72 25.92 -5.34
N ILE A 17 -2.42 25.77 -5.59
CA ILE A 17 -1.90 25.24 -6.86
C ILE A 17 -2.21 23.75 -7.00
N ILE A 18 -2.04 22.96 -5.94
CA ILE A 18 -2.38 21.52 -5.97
C ILE A 18 -3.89 21.30 -6.19
N GLN A 19 -4.74 22.12 -5.55
CA GLN A 19 -6.19 22.10 -5.78
C GLN A 19 -6.58 22.52 -7.20
N TYR A 20 -5.83 23.46 -7.80
CA TYR A 20 -6.04 23.85 -9.19
C TYR A 20 -5.69 22.69 -10.14
N ILE A 21 -4.53 22.06 -9.96
CA ILE A 21 -4.08 20.92 -10.77
C ILE A 21 -5.09 19.76 -10.71
N THR A 22 -5.62 19.45 -9.52
CA THR A 22 -6.58 18.34 -9.36
C THR A 22 -7.88 18.54 -10.15
N LYS A 23 -8.33 19.80 -10.33
CA LYS A 23 -9.53 20.17 -11.09
C LYS A 23 -9.32 20.17 -12.61
N LEU A 24 -8.08 20.17 -13.11
CA LEU A 24 -7.81 20.13 -14.55
C LEU A 24 -8.25 18.81 -15.16
N LYS A 25 -8.76 18.87 -16.40
CA LYS A 25 -9.05 17.68 -17.20
C LYS A 25 -7.78 16.84 -17.38
N ILE A 26 -7.92 15.53 -17.34
CA ILE A 26 -6.83 14.60 -17.64
C ILE A 26 -6.32 14.85 -19.07
N GLY A 27 -5.00 14.84 -19.24
CA GLY A 27 -4.33 15.16 -20.49
C GLY A 27 -4.00 16.65 -20.69
N THR A 28 -4.51 17.55 -19.83
CA THR A 28 -4.15 18.97 -19.87
C THR A 28 -2.65 19.17 -19.68
N ARG A 29 -2.01 19.96 -20.54
CA ARG A 29 -0.60 20.36 -20.38
C ARG A 29 -0.48 21.45 -19.33
N LEU A 30 0.53 21.33 -18.47
CA LEU A 30 0.84 22.30 -17.44
C LEU A 30 2.17 22.98 -17.77
N SER A 31 2.16 24.31 -17.67
CA SER A 31 3.33 25.17 -17.85
C SER A 31 3.56 25.95 -16.57
N VAL A 32 4.81 25.98 -16.09
CA VAL A 32 5.20 26.74 -14.89
C VAL A 32 4.78 28.21 -15.02
N ARG A 33 4.98 28.81 -16.20
CA ARG A 33 4.67 30.22 -16.47
C ARG A 33 3.17 30.49 -16.43
N THR A 34 2.40 29.71 -17.18
CA THR A 34 0.93 29.88 -17.27
C THR A 34 0.29 29.72 -15.90
N MET A 35 0.76 28.75 -15.10
CA MET A 35 0.25 28.56 -13.74
C MET A 35 0.67 29.65 -12.77
N ALA A 36 1.87 30.22 -12.92
CA ALA A 36 2.32 31.35 -12.11
C ALA A 36 1.47 32.60 -12.37
N GLU A 37 1.17 32.87 -13.64
CA GLU A 37 0.30 33.98 -14.06
C GLU A 37 -1.15 33.80 -13.60
N GLU A 38 -1.76 32.64 -13.85
CA GLU A 38 -3.18 32.39 -13.59
C GLU A 38 -3.52 32.32 -12.08
N LEU A 39 -2.56 31.94 -11.26
CA LEU A 39 -2.73 31.82 -9.80
C LEU A 39 -2.07 32.96 -9.01
N GLU A 40 -1.48 33.95 -9.70
CA GLU A 40 -0.78 35.10 -9.11
C GLU A 40 0.30 34.69 -8.09
N VAL A 41 1.16 33.74 -8.48
CA VAL A 41 2.26 33.20 -7.68
C VAL A 41 3.59 33.32 -8.41
N SER A 42 4.71 33.19 -7.69
CA SER A 42 6.03 33.16 -8.33
C SER A 42 6.23 31.87 -9.16
N GLU A 43 7.00 31.94 -10.25
CA GLU A 43 7.40 30.75 -11.02
C GLU A 43 8.08 29.68 -10.13
N GLY A 44 8.87 30.11 -9.14
CA GLY A 44 9.51 29.20 -8.19
C GLY A 44 8.50 28.43 -7.31
N THR A 45 7.40 29.08 -6.90
CA THR A 45 6.30 28.43 -6.17
C THR A 45 5.54 27.47 -7.08
N ALA A 46 5.24 27.88 -8.31
CA ALA A 46 4.58 27.02 -9.31
C ALA A 46 5.43 25.80 -9.66
N TYR A 47 6.75 25.96 -9.83
CA TYR A 47 7.67 24.86 -10.10
C TYR A 47 7.72 23.85 -8.94
N LYS A 48 7.81 24.33 -7.68
CA LYS A 48 7.77 23.46 -6.50
C LYS A 48 6.44 22.71 -6.41
N ALA A 49 5.32 23.38 -6.63
CA ALA A 49 4.01 22.76 -6.61
C ALA A 49 3.80 21.75 -7.74
N ILE A 50 4.35 22.00 -8.95
CA ILE A 50 4.33 21.02 -10.05
C ILE A 50 5.20 19.81 -9.70
N LYS A 51 6.39 20.01 -9.11
CA LYS A 51 7.24 18.91 -8.65
C LYS A 51 6.60 18.08 -7.55
N GLU A 52 5.84 18.72 -6.67
CA GLU A 52 5.04 18.03 -5.67
C GLU A 52 3.82 17.33 -6.28
N ALA A 53 3.10 17.96 -7.20
CA ALA A 53 2.02 17.32 -7.94
C ALA A 53 2.52 16.12 -8.75
N GLU A 54 3.74 16.18 -9.27
CA GLU A 54 4.44 15.06 -9.89
C GLU A 54 4.75 13.98 -8.85
N ALA A 55 5.28 14.36 -7.68
CA ALA A 55 5.49 13.46 -6.55
C ALA A 55 4.18 12.80 -6.03
N LEU A 56 3.04 13.47 -6.15
CA LEU A 56 1.71 12.99 -5.79
C LEU A 56 1.02 12.20 -6.91
N GLY A 57 1.67 12.04 -8.07
CA GLY A 57 1.13 11.31 -9.23
C GLY A 57 -0.06 12.00 -9.89
N LEU A 58 -0.24 13.32 -9.69
CA LEU A 58 -1.28 14.11 -10.33
C LEU A 58 -0.88 14.51 -11.76
N VAL A 59 0.42 14.69 -11.98
CA VAL A 59 1.00 15.08 -13.27
C VAL A 59 2.22 14.22 -13.59
N SER A 60 2.59 14.13 -14.86
CA SER A 60 3.81 13.45 -15.30
C SER A 60 4.55 14.32 -16.30
N THR A 61 5.85 14.55 -16.06
CA THR A 61 6.72 15.25 -17.01
C THR A 61 7.30 14.25 -18.00
N LYS A 62 7.12 14.53 -19.30
CA LYS A 62 7.69 13.73 -20.39
C LYS A 62 8.61 14.57 -21.24
N GLU A 63 9.72 13.98 -21.69
CA GLU A 63 10.59 14.63 -22.68
C GLU A 63 9.79 15.05 -23.92
N ARG A 64 10.03 16.27 -24.39
CA ARG A 64 9.41 16.91 -25.58
C ARG A 64 7.93 17.30 -25.47
N ILE A 65 7.17 16.73 -24.53
CA ILE A 65 5.72 17.01 -24.39
C ILE A 65 5.43 17.95 -23.21
N GLY A 66 6.34 18.03 -22.24
CA GLY A 66 6.17 18.81 -21.02
C GLY A 66 5.39 18.06 -19.94
N THR A 67 4.93 18.77 -18.91
CA THR A 67 4.16 18.19 -17.80
C THR A 67 2.69 18.08 -18.17
N VAL A 68 2.08 16.91 -17.95
CA VAL A 68 0.66 16.65 -18.29
C VAL A 68 -0.11 16.07 -17.11
N ARG A 69 -1.38 16.46 -16.97
CA ARG A 69 -2.32 15.91 -15.98
C ARG A 69 -2.59 14.44 -16.30
N ILE A 70 -2.40 13.55 -15.34
CA ILE A 70 -2.64 12.11 -15.51
C ILE A 70 -3.77 11.65 -14.59
N ASN A 71 -4.57 10.67 -15.03
CA ASN A 71 -5.58 10.10 -14.15
C ASN A 71 -4.89 9.22 -13.11
N ARG A 72 -5.02 9.56 -11.83
CA ARG A 72 -4.81 8.56 -10.79
C ARG A 72 -6.04 7.66 -10.85
N LYS A 73 -5.88 6.37 -11.16
CA LYS A 73 -6.93 5.40 -10.84
C LYS A 73 -7.14 5.52 -9.33
N ASN A 74 -8.17 6.26 -8.93
CA ASN A 74 -8.47 6.53 -7.55
C ASN A 74 -8.97 5.23 -6.92
N ARG A 75 -8.08 4.47 -6.28
CA ARG A 75 -8.39 3.82 -5.00
C ARG A 75 -8.25 4.81 -3.84
N GLY A 76 -8.65 6.06 -4.07
CA GLY A 76 -8.50 7.18 -3.13
C GLY A 76 -9.79 7.56 -2.40
N ALA A 77 -10.94 7.02 -2.81
CA ALA A 77 -12.04 6.95 -1.87
C ALA A 77 -11.65 5.83 -0.90
N VAL A 78 -11.39 6.15 0.37
CA VAL A 78 -11.43 5.15 1.44
C VAL A 78 -12.64 4.30 1.13
N GLU A 79 -12.42 3.05 0.80
CA GLU A 79 -13.49 2.13 0.46
C GLU A 79 -14.33 2.00 1.74
N ARG A 80 -15.35 2.86 1.85
CA ARG A 80 -16.11 3.10 3.07
C ARG A 80 -16.90 1.84 3.33
N LEU A 81 -16.88 1.37 4.58
CA LEU A 81 -17.67 0.21 4.96
C LEU A 81 -19.14 0.45 4.62
N THR A 82 -19.85 -0.55 4.12
CA THR A 82 -21.33 -0.51 4.11
C THR A 82 -21.87 -1.00 5.45
N PHE A 83 -23.13 -0.68 5.75
CA PHE A 83 -23.76 -1.25 6.94
C PHE A 83 -23.87 -2.79 6.85
N ALA A 84 -24.01 -3.35 5.65
CA ALA A 84 -23.98 -4.79 5.40
C ALA A 84 -22.61 -5.40 5.79
N GLU A 85 -21.52 -4.77 5.38
CA GLU A 85 -20.17 -5.20 5.75
C GLU A 85 -19.98 -5.15 7.27
N VAL A 86 -20.47 -4.11 7.94
CA VAL A 86 -20.40 -4.03 9.41
C VAL A 86 -21.22 -5.13 10.07
N ALA A 87 -22.46 -5.37 9.62
CA ALA A 87 -23.29 -6.47 10.13
C ALA A 87 -22.56 -7.81 10.03
N ASN A 88 -21.90 -8.09 8.91
CA ASN A 88 -21.09 -9.30 8.75
C ASN A 88 -19.88 -9.34 9.69
N ILE A 89 -19.16 -8.22 9.86
CA ILE A 89 -17.99 -8.15 10.75
C ILE A 89 -18.36 -8.48 12.20
N VAL A 90 -19.52 -8.01 12.66
CA VAL A 90 -19.94 -8.13 14.07
C VAL A 90 -20.86 -9.31 14.33
N GLU A 91 -21.03 -10.19 13.34
CA GLU A 91 -21.98 -11.32 13.36
C GLU A 91 -23.40 -10.86 13.76
N GLY A 92 -23.79 -9.72 13.19
CA GLY A 92 -24.99 -8.98 13.56
C GLY A 92 -26.24 -9.48 12.87
N GLU A 93 -27.33 -9.56 13.61
CA GLU A 93 -28.68 -9.80 13.10
C GLU A 93 -29.37 -8.47 12.80
N VAL A 94 -30.03 -8.38 11.64
CA VAL A 94 -30.72 -7.15 11.22
C VAL A 94 -32.16 -7.20 11.71
N PHE A 95 -32.53 -6.29 12.61
CA PHE A 95 -33.87 -6.20 13.20
C PHE A 95 -34.82 -5.27 12.46
N GLY A 96 -34.30 -4.35 11.64
CA GLY A 96 -35.09 -3.43 10.82
C GLY A 96 -34.19 -2.59 9.91
N GLY A 97 -34.79 -1.91 8.93
CA GLY A 97 -34.11 -1.00 8.02
C GLY A 97 -33.20 -1.70 7.00
N ALA A 98 -33.52 -2.94 6.62
CA ALA A 98 -32.69 -3.75 5.72
C ALA A 98 -32.43 -3.10 4.35
N SER A 99 -33.34 -2.24 3.88
CA SER A 99 -33.17 -1.44 2.65
C SER A 99 -31.97 -0.47 2.72
N GLY A 100 -31.47 -0.17 3.92
CA GLY A 100 -30.31 0.69 4.16
C GLY A 100 -28.96 -0.01 4.21
N LEU A 101 -28.91 -1.35 4.09
CA LEU A 101 -27.67 -2.11 4.31
C LEU A 101 -26.55 -1.80 3.30
N GLU A 102 -26.91 -1.50 2.05
CA GLU A 102 -25.95 -1.14 0.99
C GLU A 102 -25.46 0.31 1.09
N LYS A 103 -26.00 1.12 2.00
CA LYS A 103 -25.55 2.50 2.20
C LYS A 103 -24.13 2.49 2.80
N THR A 104 -23.31 3.44 2.35
CA THR A 104 -21.95 3.62 2.87
C THR A 104 -21.97 4.31 4.22
N LEU A 105 -21.17 3.79 5.15
CA LEU A 105 -20.92 4.33 6.47
C LEU A 105 -19.82 5.38 6.43
N HIS A 106 -20.01 6.48 7.16
CA HIS A 106 -19.06 7.59 7.19
C HIS A 106 -18.27 7.67 8.49
N LYS A 107 -18.90 7.26 9.60
CA LYS A 107 -18.39 7.50 10.94
C LYS A 107 -19.02 6.54 11.94
N PHE A 108 -18.24 6.13 12.93
CA PHE A 108 -18.71 5.36 14.07
C PHE A 108 -18.84 6.27 15.29
N VAL A 109 -19.89 6.07 16.08
CA VAL A 109 -20.12 6.79 17.33
C VAL A 109 -20.39 5.77 18.43
N ILE A 110 -19.69 5.84 19.56
CA ILE A 110 -19.95 4.98 20.72
C ILE A 110 -20.82 5.73 21.73
N GLY A 111 -22.03 5.23 21.96
CA GLY A 111 -23.03 5.81 22.85
C GLY A 111 -22.77 5.50 24.32
N ALA A 112 -21.68 6.02 24.89
CA ALA A 112 -21.33 5.85 26.31
C ALA A 112 -21.90 6.94 27.23
N MET A 113 -22.29 8.09 26.68
CA MET A 113 -22.75 9.28 27.40
C MET A 113 -24.28 9.35 27.54
N GLU A 114 -24.79 10.39 28.21
CA GLU A 114 -26.21 10.71 28.26
C GLU A 114 -26.75 11.17 26.88
N LEU A 115 -28.05 11.02 26.66
CA LEU A 115 -28.69 11.20 25.35
C LEU A 115 -28.45 12.58 24.72
N ASP A 116 -28.55 13.64 25.53
CA ASP A 116 -28.42 15.03 25.06
C ASP A 116 -26.99 15.35 24.58
N ALA A 117 -25.99 14.78 25.26
CA ALA A 117 -24.60 14.94 24.87
C ALA A 117 -24.26 14.10 23.62
N MET A 118 -24.79 12.87 23.56
CA MET A 118 -24.55 11.93 22.46
C MET A 118 -25.05 12.47 21.12
N SER A 119 -26.22 13.12 21.12
CA SER A 119 -26.87 13.65 19.90
C SER A 119 -25.97 14.59 19.08
N ARG A 120 -25.02 15.28 19.73
CA ARG A 120 -24.07 16.20 19.08
C ARG A 120 -23.03 15.51 18.20
N TYR A 121 -22.81 14.21 18.43
CA TYR A 121 -21.84 13.41 17.68
C TYR A 121 -22.48 12.58 16.57
N ILE A 122 -23.82 12.49 16.54
CA ILE A 122 -24.58 11.71 15.58
C ILE A 122 -24.98 12.61 14.40
N ASP A 123 -24.60 12.18 13.20
CA ASP A 123 -24.92 12.82 11.92
C ASP A 123 -25.35 11.77 10.88
N ALA A 124 -25.93 12.24 9.78
CA ALA A 124 -26.43 11.36 8.73
C ALA A 124 -25.31 10.48 8.14
N GLY A 125 -25.57 9.19 8.02
CA GLY A 125 -24.58 8.22 7.54
C GLY A 125 -23.58 7.78 8.61
N SER A 126 -23.82 8.07 9.90
CA SER A 126 -23.12 7.45 11.03
C SER A 126 -23.72 6.10 11.42
N LEU A 127 -22.96 5.32 12.20
CA LEU A 127 -23.42 4.13 12.93
C LEU A 127 -23.22 4.36 14.43
N LEU A 128 -24.32 4.38 15.17
CA LEU A 128 -24.28 4.45 16.63
C LEU A 128 -24.13 3.04 17.23
N ILE A 129 -23.06 2.82 17.99
CA ILE A 129 -22.82 1.61 18.77
C ILE A 129 -23.32 1.87 20.19
N VAL A 130 -24.35 1.14 20.64
CA VAL A 130 -25.01 1.40 21.93
C VAL A 130 -25.54 0.10 22.56
N GLY A 131 -25.73 0.10 23.87
CA GLY A 131 -26.42 -0.98 24.59
C GLY A 131 -27.95 -0.92 24.44
N ASN A 132 -28.70 -1.50 25.37
CA ASN A 132 -30.16 -1.63 25.34
C ASN A 132 -30.93 -0.35 25.71
N ARG A 133 -30.62 0.79 25.08
CA ARG A 133 -31.29 2.07 25.35
C ARG A 133 -32.19 2.45 24.18
N ASP A 134 -33.46 2.03 24.23
CA ASP A 134 -34.42 2.21 23.13
C ASP A 134 -34.56 3.68 22.67
N ARG A 135 -34.55 4.64 23.62
CA ARG A 135 -34.55 6.08 23.29
C ARG A 135 -33.31 6.53 22.51
N ALA A 136 -32.15 5.92 22.78
CA ALA A 136 -30.93 6.21 22.03
C ALA A 136 -31.02 5.69 20.59
N HIS A 137 -31.69 4.54 20.39
CA HIS A 137 -31.93 3.98 19.06
C HIS A 137 -32.78 4.95 18.22
N GLY A 138 -33.88 5.46 18.78
CA GLY A 138 -34.76 6.42 18.10
C GLY A 138 -34.04 7.70 17.70
N ILE A 139 -33.31 8.31 18.64
CA ILE A 139 -32.53 9.53 18.37
C ILE A 139 -31.55 9.31 17.21
N ALA A 140 -30.85 8.19 17.17
CA ALA A 140 -29.92 7.89 16.09
C ALA A 140 -30.61 7.80 14.72
N LEU A 141 -31.72 7.04 14.65
CA LEU A 141 -32.50 6.88 13.41
C LEU A 141 -33.08 8.22 12.93
N GLU A 142 -33.57 9.06 13.84
CA GLU A 142 -34.08 10.39 13.52
C GLU A 142 -33.00 11.31 12.93
N HIS A 143 -31.77 11.20 13.42
CA HIS A 143 -30.60 11.96 12.95
C HIS A 143 -29.94 11.36 11.69
N GLY A 144 -30.52 10.29 11.13
CA GLY A 144 -30.01 9.70 9.88
C GLY A 144 -28.89 8.67 10.08
N ALA A 145 -28.70 8.16 11.30
CA ALA A 145 -27.70 7.16 11.62
C ALA A 145 -28.30 5.75 11.76
N GLY A 146 -27.55 4.74 11.33
CA GLY A 146 -27.85 3.35 11.67
C GLY A 146 -27.57 3.07 13.15
N VAL A 147 -28.11 1.97 13.66
CA VAL A 147 -27.91 1.56 15.07
C VAL A 147 -27.30 0.17 15.11
N LEU A 148 -26.25 0.01 15.92
CA LEU A 148 -25.66 -1.26 16.28
C LEU A 148 -25.81 -1.49 17.78
N ILE A 149 -26.68 -2.42 18.13
CA ILE A 149 -26.99 -2.81 19.50
C ILE A 149 -26.00 -3.89 19.94
N THR A 150 -25.32 -3.67 21.06
CA THR A 150 -24.31 -4.59 21.60
C THR A 150 -24.79 -5.29 22.86
N GLY A 151 -24.33 -6.51 23.12
CA GLY A 151 -24.67 -7.30 24.31
C GLY A 151 -25.84 -8.27 24.11
N GLY A 152 -26.23 -8.54 22.86
CA GLY A 152 -27.29 -9.49 22.53
C GLY A 152 -28.71 -8.98 22.81
N PHE A 153 -28.87 -7.65 22.93
CA PHE A 153 -30.15 -7.05 23.22
C PHE A 153 -31.00 -6.79 21.98
N GLY A 154 -32.32 -6.78 22.21
CA GLY A 154 -33.34 -6.41 21.23
C GLY A 154 -33.51 -4.90 21.05
N THR A 155 -34.40 -4.56 20.12
CA THR A 155 -35.00 -3.23 19.99
C THR A 155 -36.52 -3.37 19.97
N SER A 156 -37.26 -2.32 20.34
CA SER A 156 -38.72 -2.35 20.28
C SER A 156 -39.25 -2.40 18.83
N GLU A 157 -40.47 -2.93 18.65
CA GLU A 157 -41.14 -2.95 17.33
C GLU A 157 -41.34 -1.55 16.75
N GLU A 158 -41.51 -0.54 17.61
CA GLU A 158 -41.58 0.87 17.22
C GLU A 158 -40.28 1.31 16.52
N MET A 159 -39.13 0.97 17.10
CA MET A 159 -37.82 1.31 16.51
C MET A 159 -37.55 0.54 15.21
N LYS A 160 -38.02 -0.71 15.09
CA LYS A 160 -37.89 -1.47 13.83
C LYS A 160 -38.66 -0.81 12.70
N ARG A 161 -39.90 -0.37 12.97
CA ARG A 161 -40.72 0.37 11.99
C ARG A 161 -40.07 1.69 11.60
N LEU A 162 -39.59 2.45 12.58
CA LEU A 162 -38.87 3.71 12.32
C LEU A 162 -37.62 3.48 11.45
N ALA A 163 -36.88 2.39 11.71
CA ALA A 163 -35.73 1.99 10.92
C ALA A 163 -36.10 1.65 9.46
N ASP A 164 -37.20 0.93 9.25
CA ASP A 164 -37.73 0.62 7.92
C ASP A 164 -38.19 1.88 7.17
N GLU A 165 -38.93 2.77 7.84
CA GLU A 165 -39.41 4.04 7.28
C GLU A 165 -38.25 4.96 6.85
N ARG A 166 -37.18 5.01 7.65
CA ARG A 166 -35.98 5.81 7.35
C ARG A 166 -34.99 5.09 6.42
N GLY A 167 -35.19 3.79 6.20
CA GLY A 167 -34.25 2.92 5.49
C GLY A 167 -32.86 2.95 6.13
N LEU A 168 -32.77 2.86 7.45
CA LEU A 168 -31.53 2.87 8.23
C LEU A 168 -31.46 1.61 9.07
N PRO A 169 -30.39 0.81 8.96
CA PRO A 169 -30.37 -0.50 9.57
C PRO A 169 -30.25 -0.42 11.10
N VAL A 170 -31.00 -1.27 11.78
CA VAL A 170 -30.81 -1.62 13.19
C VAL A 170 -30.25 -3.03 13.24
N ILE A 171 -29.00 -3.14 13.67
CA ILE A 171 -28.22 -4.37 13.73
C ILE A 171 -28.05 -4.72 15.21
N SER A 172 -28.17 -5.98 15.60
CA SER A 172 -27.86 -6.45 16.94
C SER A 172 -26.75 -7.49 16.91
N SER A 173 -25.74 -7.30 17.75
CA SER A 173 -24.66 -8.25 17.95
C SER A 173 -24.70 -8.80 19.37
N LYS A 174 -24.34 -10.08 19.51
CA LYS A 174 -24.22 -10.76 20.81
C LYS A 174 -23.00 -10.27 21.60
N PHE A 175 -22.03 -9.64 20.96
CA PHE A 175 -20.82 -9.15 21.59
C PHE A 175 -21.02 -7.79 22.28
N ASP A 176 -20.23 -7.50 23.31
CA ASP A 176 -20.25 -6.20 23.99
C ASP A 176 -19.65 -5.07 23.13
N THR A 177 -19.80 -3.82 23.61
CA THR A 177 -19.36 -2.62 22.91
C THR A 177 -17.86 -2.61 22.61
N TYR A 178 -17.01 -3.09 23.52
CA TYR A 178 -15.56 -3.11 23.32
C TYR A 178 -15.18 -4.13 22.25
N THR A 179 -15.74 -5.34 22.31
CA THR A 179 -15.48 -6.38 21.32
C THR A 179 -15.94 -5.94 19.93
N VAL A 180 -17.17 -5.42 19.80
CA VAL A 180 -17.71 -4.89 18.54
C VAL A 180 -16.82 -3.78 17.98
N ALA A 181 -16.47 -2.79 18.79
CA ALA A 181 -15.61 -1.68 18.37
C ALA A 181 -14.23 -2.20 17.92
N SER A 182 -13.66 -3.18 18.64
CA SER A 182 -12.37 -3.78 18.30
C SER A 182 -12.41 -4.58 17.00
N MET A 183 -13.48 -5.34 16.74
CA MET A 183 -13.67 -6.09 15.49
C MET A 183 -13.78 -5.14 14.29
N ILE A 184 -14.58 -4.08 14.42
CA ILE A 184 -14.73 -3.04 13.41
C ILE A 184 -13.37 -2.35 13.17
N ASN A 185 -12.69 -1.97 14.25
CA ASN A 185 -11.38 -1.33 14.16
C ASN A 185 -10.39 -2.22 13.42
N ARG A 186 -10.26 -3.50 13.80
CA ARG A 186 -9.41 -4.46 13.11
C ARG A 186 -9.73 -4.57 11.62
N ALA A 187 -11.02 -4.68 11.26
CA ALA A 187 -11.44 -4.76 9.86
C ALA A 187 -11.09 -3.49 9.06
N MET A 188 -11.20 -2.31 9.67
CA MET A 188 -10.78 -1.04 9.08
C MET A 188 -9.26 -1.01 8.84
N TYR A 189 -8.46 -1.41 9.84
CA TYR A 189 -7.00 -1.48 9.72
C TYR A 189 -6.58 -2.48 8.64
N ASP A 190 -7.17 -3.67 8.58
CA ASP A 190 -6.89 -4.67 7.54
C ASP A 190 -7.14 -4.10 6.14
N ARG A 191 -8.20 -3.30 5.97
CA ARG A 191 -8.53 -2.65 4.69
C ARG A 191 -7.54 -1.55 4.35
N LEU A 192 -7.17 -0.71 5.32
CA LEU A 192 -6.14 0.32 5.15
C LEU A 192 -4.80 -0.31 4.74
N ILE A 193 -4.40 -1.40 5.39
CA ILE A 193 -3.17 -2.15 5.05
C ILE A 193 -3.26 -2.70 3.63
N LYS A 194 -4.37 -3.33 3.24
CA LYS A 194 -4.55 -3.84 1.86
C LYS A 194 -4.49 -2.73 0.82
N GLN A 195 -5.01 -1.54 1.11
CA GLN A 195 -4.94 -0.37 0.22
C GLN A 195 -3.51 0.19 0.09
N LYS A 196 -2.63 -0.01 1.07
CA LYS A 196 -1.20 0.34 0.96
C LYS A 196 -0.47 -0.54 -0.07
N ILE A 197 -0.96 -1.75 -0.34
CA ILE A 197 -0.34 -2.67 -1.28
C ILE A 197 -0.63 -2.21 -2.70
N MET A 198 0.38 -1.63 -3.36
CA MET A 198 0.28 -1.28 -4.77
C MET A 198 0.36 -2.56 -5.63
N LEU A 199 -0.65 -2.79 -6.48
CA LEU A 199 -0.73 -3.95 -7.36
C LEU A 199 -0.25 -3.60 -8.76
N VAL A 200 0.15 -4.62 -9.53
CA VAL A 200 0.57 -4.47 -10.93
C VAL A 200 -0.52 -3.77 -11.77
N GLU A 201 -1.78 -4.14 -11.62
CA GLU A 201 -2.91 -3.55 -12.34
C GLU A 201 -3.17 -2.05 -12.07
N ASP A 202 -2.64 -1.53 -10.96
CA ASP A 202 -2.75 -0.12 -10.59
C ASP A 202 -1.86 0.78 -11.47
N ILE A 203 -0.71 0.25 -11.90
CA ILE A 203 0.27 0.98 -12.75
C ILE A 203 0.17 0.61 -14.22
N VAL A 204 -0.34 -0.58 -14.52
CA VAL A 204 -0.53 -1.03 -15.89
C VAL A 204 -1.56 -0.13 -16.57
N THR A 205 -1.09 0.57 -17.61
CA THR A 205 -1.95 1.37 -18.48
C THR A 205 -2.35 0.51 -19.69
N TYR A 206 -3.55 -0.07 -19.64
CA TYR A 206 -4.10 -0.91 -20.74
C TYR A 206 -4.39 -0.15 -22.05
N SER A 207 -4.15 1.17 -22.09
CA SER A 207 -4.45 2.00 -23.25
C SER A 207 -3.26 2.17 -24.23
N ARG A 208 -2.10 1.56 -23.96
CA ARG A 208 -0.97 1.57 -24.90
C ARG A 208 -0.95 0.28 -25.72
N PRO A 209 -0.74 0.35 -27.04
CA PRO A 209 -0.50 -0.86 -27.83
C PRO A 209 0.72 -1.60 -27.26
N ILE A 210 0.55 -2.89 -27.05
CA ILE A 210 1.61 -3.76 -26.53
C ILE A 210 2.36 -4.29 -27.74
N GLU A 211 3.63 -3.94 -27.83
CA GLU A 211 4.49 -4.43 -28.91
C GLU A 211 4.83 -5.91 -28.63
N THR A 212 4.45 -6.77 -29.56
CA THR A 212 4.57 -8.23 -29.45
C THR A 212 5.00 -8.84 -30.76
N MET A 213 5.50 -10.07 -30.72
CA MET A 213 5.78 -10.87 -31.90
C MET A 213 4.88 -12.11 -31.99
N ARG A 214 4.77 -12.71 -33.18
CA ARG A 214 4.17 -14.03 -33.42
C ARG A 214 5.24 -15.07 -33.69
N THR A 215 4.90 -16.33 -33.47
CA THR A 215 5.84 -17.46 -33.65
C THR A 215 6.34 -17.63 -35.08
N ASN A 216 5.58 -17.20 -36.08
CA ASN A 216 5.89 -17.34 -37.51
C ASN A 216 6.59 -16.11 -38.12
N GLU A 217 6.73 -15.01 -37.38
CA GLU A 217 7.53 -13.85 -37.81
C GLU A 217 9.01 -14.22 -37.85
N THR A 218 9.82 -13.44 -38.58
CA THR A 218 11.24 -13.74 -38.78
C THR A 218 12.17 -12.80 -38.00
N ASN A 219 13.47 -13.12 -37.95
CA ASN A 219 14.47 -12.27 -37.34
C ASN A 219 14.53 -10.87 -37.99
N ARG A 220 14.24 -10.76 -39.29
CA ARG A 220 14.07 -9.47 -39.97
C ARG A 220 12.93 -8.65 -39.38
N ASP A 221 11.79 -9.29 -39.10
CA ASP A 221 10.63 -8.62 -38.50
C ASP A 221 10.95 -8.16 -37.07
N PHE A 222 11.73 -8.96 -36.31
CA PHE A 222 12.24 -8.56 -34.99
C PHE A 222 13.09 -7.28 -35.10
N HIS A 223 14.08 -7.24 -36.00
CA HIS A 223 14.93 -6.05 -36.18
C HIS A 223 14.12 -4.82 -36.64
N ALA A 224 13.13 -5.01 -37.52
CA ALA A 224 12.24 -3.94 -37.95
C ALA A 224 11.38 -3.40 -36.79
N LEU A 225 10.84 -4.29 -35.96
CA LEU A 225 10.09 -3.92 -34.76
C LEU A 225 10.99 -3.19 -33.75
N ALA A 226 12.17 -3.73 -33.47
CA ALA A 226 13.16 -3.14 -32.57
C ALA A 226 13.57 -1.73 -33.00
N ALA A 227 13.84 -1.53 -34.28
CA ALA A 227 14.19 -0.23 -34.86
C ALA A 227 13.03 0.78 -34.76
N ARG A 228 11.80 0.34 -35.03
CA ARG A 228 10.60 1.21 -34.98
C ARG A 228 10.24 1.63 -33.57
N THR A 229 10.35 0.72 -32.60
CA THR A 229 9.89 0.98 -31.22
C THR A 229 11.02 1.44 -30.30
N GLY A 230 12.29 1.30 -30.72
CA GLY A 230 13.46 1.53 -29.88
C GLY A 230 13.59 0.55 -28.71
N ARG A 231 12.98 -0.64 -28.82
CA ARG A 231 12.95 -1.65 -27.75
C ARG A 231 13.80 -2.85 -28.16
N SER A 232 14.37 -3.54 -27.19
CA SER A 232 15.30 -4.65 -27.40
C SER A 232 14.71 -6.03 -27.08
N ARG A 233 13.44 -6.10 -26.69
CA ARG A 233 12.78 -7.34 -26.25
C ARG A 233 11.27 -7.26 -26.36
N PHE A 234 10.64 -8.37 -26.78
CA PHE A 234 9.21 -8.47 -27.05
C PHE A 234 8.64 -9.82 -26.61
N PRO A 235 7.44 -9.86 -26.01
CA PRO A 235 6.71 -11.11 -25.81
C PRO A 235 6.29 -11.73 -27.14
N VAL A 236 6.44 -13.04 -27.24
CA VAL A 236 5.99 -13.84 -28.39
C VAL A 236 4.66 -14.50 -28.05
N LEU A 237 3.67 -14.27 -28.91
CA LEU A 237 2.32 -14.80 -28.79
C LEU A 237 2.07 -15.94 -29.78
N ASP A 238 1.24 -16.89 -29.35
CA ASP A 238 0.63 -17.85 -30.28
C ASP A 238 -0.63 -17.27 -30.96
N ASP A 239 -1.23 -18.06 -31.85
CA ASP A 239 -2.45 -17.66 -32.58
C ASP A 239 -3.66 -17.40 -31.67
N ARG A 240 -3.64 -17.90 -30.43
CA ARG A 240 -4.69 -17.68 -29.42
C ARG A 240 -4.41 -16.45 -28.55
N GLY A 241 -3.32 -15.72 -28.80
CA GLY A 241 -2.91 -14.55 -28.05
C GLY A 241 -2.25 -14.88 -26.71
N ARG A 242 -1.78 -16.12 -26.51
CA ARG A 242 -1.11 -16.54 -25.28
C ARG A 242 0.38 -16.30 -25.37
N VAL A 243 1.00 -15.86 -24.27
CA VAL A 243 2.45 -15.68 -24.19
C VAL A 243 3.13 -17.05 -24.17
N VAL A 244 3.90 -17.35 -25.22
CA VAL A 244 4.62 -18.63 -25.40
C VAL A 244 6.14 -18.48 -25.37
N GLY A 245 6.64 -17.27 -25.59
CA GLY A 245 8.08 -17.00 -25.64
C GLY A 245 8.42 -15.54 -25.37
N MET A 246 9.71 -15.27 -25.28
CA MET A 246 10.30 -13.94 -25.29
C MET A 246 11.37 -13.91 -26.37
N MET A 247 11.40 -12.85 -27.16
CA MET A 247 12.44 -12.59 -28.15
C MET A 247 13.24 -11.37 -27.70
N THR A 248 14.56 -11.49 -27.63
CA THR A 248 15.48 -10.40 -27.23
C THR A 248 16.54 -10.15 -28.29
N MET A 249 17.23 -9.00 -28.22
CA MET A 249 18.36 -8.69 -29.12
C MET A 249 19.44 -9.78 -29.07
N LYS A 250 19.64 -10.43 -27.92
CA LYS A 250 20.61 -11.52 -27.76
C LYS A 250 20.19 -12.78 -28.51
N ASP A 251 18.88 -13.05 -28.59
CA ASP A 251 18.34 -14.20 -29.32
C ASP A 251 18.38 -13.99 -30.84
N ALA A 252 18.34 -12.74 -31.29
CA ALA A 252 18.43 -12.33 -32.69
C ALA A 252 19.87 -12.32 -33.24
N GLU A 253 20.85 -12.17 -32.36
CA GLU A 253 22.25 -11.95 -32.73
C GLU A 253 22.84 -13.17 -33.46
N GLY A 254 23.40 -12.94 -34.65
CA GLY A 254 24.00 -13.99 -35.48
C GLY A 254 23.00 -14.92 -36.18
N ALA A 255 21.70 -14.75 -35.98
CA ALA A 255 20.67 -15.55 -36.65
C ALA A 255 20.35 -15.02 -38.07
N PRO A 256 20.07 -15.89 -39.06
CA PRO A 256 19.66 -15.47 -40.40
C PRO A 256 18.37 -14.62 -40.37
N GLU A 257 18.26 -13.63 -41.25
CA GLU A 257 17.07 -12.77 -41.36
C GLU A 257 15.76 -13.54 -41.60
N THR A 258 15.84 -14.69 -42.25
CA THR A 258 14.71 -15.57 -42.58
C THR A 258 14.35 -16.55 -41.47
N GLN A 259 15.18 -16.66 -40.43
CA GLN A 259 14.94 -17.57 -39.32
C GLN A 259 13.70 -17.12 -38.54
N THR A 260 12.80 -18.07 -38.25
CA THR A 260 11.54 -17.81 -37.55
C THR A 260 11.73 -17.63 -36.05
N VAL A 261 10.90 -16.79 -35.44
CA VAL A 261 10.93 -16.45 -34.01
C VAL A 261 10.73 -17.69 -33.13
N ASP A 262 9.92 -18.68 -33.53
CA ASP A 262 9.74 -19.91 -32.75
C ASP A 262 11.04 -20.70 -32.53
N LYS A 263 12.04 -20.54 -33.41
CA LYS A 263 13.36 -21.18 -33.29
C LYS A 263 14.36 -20.37 -32.48
N LEU A 264 14.14 -19.07 -32.34
CA LEU A 264 15.04 -18.15 -31.64
C LEU A 264 14.57 -17.80 -30.23
N MET A 265 13.25 -17.75 -30.02
CA MET A 265 12.69 -17.28 -28.76
C MET A 265 13.10 -18.13 -27.56
N THR A 266 13.31 -17.46 -26.43
CA THR A 266 13.33 -18.14 -25.13
C THR A 266 11.92 -18.61 -24.80
N ARG A 267 11.74 -19.92 -24.67
CA ARG A 267 10.45 -20.55 -24.38
C ARG A 267 10.08 -20.45 -22.90
N HIS A 268 8.78 -20.48 -22.62
CA HIS A 268 8.24 -20.44 -21.25
C HIS A 268 8.74 -19.24 -20.43
N PRO A 269 8.53 -18.01 -20.91
CA PRO A 269 8.99 -16.84 -20.18
C PRO A 269 8.28 -16.70 -18.85
N ILE A 270 8.96 -16.06 -17.90
CA ILE A 270 8.38 -15.65 -16.62
C ILE A 270 7.27 -14.63 -16.90
N THR A 271 6.11 -14.83 -16.29
CA THR A 271 4.94 -13.96 -16.43
C THR A 271 4.32 -13.70 -15.06
N ALA A 272 3.60 -12.60 -14.92
CA ALA A 272 2.89 -12.25 -13.70
C ALA A 272 1.39 -12.04 -13.91
N ALA A 273 0.60 -12.26 -12.86
CA ALA A 273 -0.82 -11.91 -12.85
C ALA A 273 -1.00 -10.42 -12.49
N PRO A 274 -2.09 -9.76 -12.94
CA PRO A 274 -2.34 -8.34 -12.68
C PRO A 274 -2.54 -7.99 -11.19
N ASN A 275 -3.00 -8.96 -10.38
CA ASN A 275 -3.33 -8.76 -8.97
C ASN A 275 -2.15 -8.99 -8.01
N ILE A 276 -0.93 -9.21 -8.51
CA ILE A 276 0.24 -9.37 -7.62
C ILE A 276 0.74 -8.00 -7.15
N PRO A 277 1.34 -7.91 -5.94
CA PRO A 277 2.02 -6.71 -5.49
C PRO A 277 3.18 -6.31 -6.43
N ILE A 278 3.37 -5.01 -6.67
CA ILE A 278 4.49 -4.50 -7.47
C ILE A 278 5.83 -4.89 -6.86
N ALA A 279 5.95 -4.90 -5.54
CA ALA A 279 7.17 -5.34 -4.86
C ALA A 279 7.53 -6.80 -5.20
N SER A 280 6.53 -7.68 -5.33
CA SER A 280 6.75 -9.07 -5.77
C SER A 280 7.24 -9.12 -7.21
N ALA A 281 6.66 -8.32 -8.11
CA ALA A 281 7.14 -8.19 -9.48
C ALA A 281 8.61 -7.71 -9.51
N ALA A 282 8.96 -6.68 -8.73
CA ALA A 282 10.33 -6.17 -8.63
C ALA A 282 11.32 -7.24 -8.16
N HIS A 283 10.96 -8.00 -7.12
CA HIS A 283 11.78 -9.09 -6.62
C HIS A 283 11.98 -10.18 -7.67
N THR A 284 10.91 -10.65 -8.32
CA THR A 284 11.02 -11.63 -9.41
C THR A 284 11.91 -11.12 -10.54
N MET A 285 11.77 -9.85 -10.94
CA MET A 285 12.62 -9.25 -11.97
C MET A 285 14.10 -9.18 -11.57
N ALA A 286 14.39 -8.85 -10.31
CA ALA A 286 15.75 -8.79 -9.79
C ALA A 286 16.38 -10.18 -9.68
N ALA A 287 15.66 -11.16 -9.13
CA ALA A 287 16.11 -12.54 -8.94
C ALA A 287 16.41 -13.24 -10.28
N GLU A 288 15.51 -13.07 -11.25
CA GLU A 288 15.63 -13.71 -12.57
C GLU A 288 16.49 -12.89 -13.54
N GLY A 289 16.88 -11.67 -13.15
CA GLY A 289 17.67 -10.77 -13.98
C GLY A 289 16.95 -10.34 -15.27
N ILE A 290 15.62 -10.20 -15.21
CA ILE A 290 14.79 -9.82 -16.36
C ILE A 290 14.35 -8.35 -16.28
N ASP A 291 14.27 -7.70 -17.44
CA ASP A 291 13.94 -6.28 -17.54
C ASP A 291 12.53 -6.01 -18.08
N LEU A 292 11.84 -7.04 -18.59
CA LEU A 292 10.47 -6.96 -19.07
C LEU A 292 9.67 -8.14 -18.53
N LEU A 293 8.54 -7.85 -17.91
CA LEU A 293 7.64 -8.82 -17.32
C LEU A 293 6.28 -8.77 -18.05
N PRO A 294 5.92 -9.81 -18.82
CA PRO A 294 4.59 -9.94 -19.39
C PRO A 294 3.54 -10.18 -18.30
N ILE A 295 2.47 -9.40 -18.33
CA ILE A 295 1.32 -9.52 -17.43
C ILE A 295 0.22 -10.25 -18.17
N VAL A 296 -0.27 -11.36 -17.59
CA VAL A 296 -1.19 -12.29 -18.26
C VAL A 296 -2.43 -12.57 -17.44
N ASP A 297 -3.52 -12.96 -18.11
CA ASP A 297 -4.72 -13.47 -17.44
C ASP A 297 -4.55 -14.94 -17.01
N LYS A 298 -5.60 -15.51 -16.40
CA LYS A 298 -5.65 -16.92 -16.00
C LYS A 298 -5.46 -17.93 -17.15
N ASN A 299 -5.64 -17.51 -18.40
CA ASN A 299 -5.47 -18.32 -19.61
C ASN A 299 -4.15 -18.04 -20.34
N ARG A 300 -3.22 -17.32 -19.71
CA ARG A 300 -1.94 -16.83 -20.27
C ARG A 300 -2.08 -15.83 -21.43
N LYS A 301 -3.26 -15.23 -21.63
CA LYS A 301 -3.41 -14.16 -22.62
C LYS A 301 -2.68 -12.92 -22.13
N LEU A 302 -1.93 -12.27 -23.03
CA LEU A 302 -1.21 -11.05 -22.69
C LEU A 302 -2.19 -9.90 -22.43
N LEU A 303 -2.07 -9.30 -21.24
CA LEU A 303 -2.84 -8.12 -20.83
C LEU A 303 -2.00 -6.85 -20.92
N ALA A 304 -0.71 -6.93 -20.57
CA ALA A 304 0.24 -5.82 -20.60
C ALA A 304 1.69 -6.31 -20.50
N THR A 305 2.64 -5.38 -20.59
CA THR A 305 4.05 -5.59 -20.25
C THR A 305 4.50 -4.52 -19.27
N LEU A 306 5.29 -4.90 -18.28
CA LEU A 306 5.93 -3.97 -17.37
C LEU A 306 7.45 -4.02 -17.53
N THR A 307 8.08 -2.84 -17.63
CA THR A 307 9.55 -2.76 -17.57
C THR A 307 10.03 -2.67 -16.13
N ARG A 308 11.29 -3.02 -15.90
CA ARG A 308 11.92 -2.88 -14.58
C ARG A 308 11.90 -1.43 -14.09
N SER A 309 12.11 -0.48 -14.99
CA SER A 309 12.05 0.96 -14.67
C SER A 309 10.65 1.39 -14.23
N GLU A 310 9.58 0.94 -14.91
CA GLU A 310 8.20 1.26 -14.54
C GLU A 310 7.85 0.70 -13.16
N VAL A 311 8.28 -0.52 -12.86
CA VAL A 311 8.10 -1.17 -11.55
C VAL A 311 8.82 -0.40 -10.44
N LEU A 312 10.08 -0.04 -10.66
CA LEU A 312 10.89 0.71 -9.69
C LEU A 312 10.38 2.13 -9.45
N ASP A 313 9.98 2.82 -10.52
CA ASP A 313 9.40 4.14 -10.40
C ASP A 313 8.11 4.08 -9.57
N ALA A 314 7.23 3.12 -9.85
CA ALA A 314 6.02 2.89 -9.05
C ALA A 314 6.30 2.65 -7.56
N MET A 315 7.31 1.83 -7.23
CA MET A 315 7.69 1.58 -5.84
C MET A 315 8.13 2.86 -5.10
N ARG A 316 8.88 3.74 -5.77
CA ARG A 316 9.32 5.03 -5.19
C ARG A 316 8.16 5.97 -4.85
N TYR A 317 7.06 5.88 -5.61
CA TYR A 317 5.85 6.65 -5.33
C TYR A 317 5.00 6.03 -4.21
N ALA A 318 4.96 4.70 -4.10
CA ALA A 318 4.22 4.01 -3.05
C ALA A 318 4.68 4.43 -1.63
N GLY A 319 5.98 4.58 -1.42
CA GLY A 319 6.57 4.95 -0.13
C GLY A 319 6.36 6.41 0.33
N LYS A 320 5.62 7.24 -0.42
CA LYS A 320 5.33 8.65 -0.08
C LYS A 320 3.91 8.92 0.43
N GLN A 321 3.04 7.90 0.46
CA GLN A 321 1.68 8.09 0.96
C GLN A 321 1.65 8.14 2.50
N GLN A 322 1.13 9.24 3.03
CA GLN A 322 1.03 9.50 4.46
C GLN A 322 0.20 8.41 5.17
N GLU A 323 0.76 7.90 6.26
CA GLU A 323 0.50 6.58 6.81
C GLU A 323 -0.74 6.56 7.71
N SER A 324 -1.65 5.62 7.49
CA SER A 324 -2.65 5.23 8.49
C SER A 324 -2.74 3.71 8.49
N GLY A 325 -2.49 3.08 9.64
CA GLY A 325 -2.59 1.64 9.85
C GLY A 325 -1.26 0.92 10.01
N ASP A 326 -0.81 0.71 11.25
CA ASP A 326 0.45 0.00 11.54
C ASP A 326 0.31 -1.51 11.32
N THR A 327 1.30 -2.14 10.71
CA THR A 327 1.41 -3.61 10.64
C THR A 327 1.98 -4.17 11.95
N PHE A 328 1.90 -5.49 12.16
CA PHE A 328 2.55 -6.12 13.31
C PHE A 328 4.05 -5.85 13.36
N GLU A 329 4.70 -5.81 12.20
CA GLU A 329 6.13 -5.46 12.12
C GLU A 329 6.39 -4.03 12.61
N ASP A 330 5.54 -3.07 12.21
CA ASP A 330 5.64 -1.67 12.68
C ASP A 330 5.39 -1.57 14.20
N LEU A 331 4.38 -2.27 14.71
CA LEU A 331 4.05 -2.30 16.14
C LEU A 331 5.16 -2.93 16.99
N ILE A 332 5.83 -3.97 16.49
CA ILE A 332 7.00 -4.57 17.16
C ILE A 332 8.15 -3.56 17.24
N GLY A 333 8.38 -2.79 16.17
CA GLY A 333 9.47 -1.81 16.10
C GLY A 333 9.19 -0.47 16.79
N ALA A 334 7.92 -0.12 17.06
CA ALA A 334 7.52 1.21 17.53
C ALA A 334 8.20 1.67 18.84
N GLY A 335 8.61 0.73 19.70
CA GLY A 335 9.33 1.00 20.94
C GLY A 335 10.86 1.05 20.81
N PHE A 336 11.39 0.87 19.59
CA PHE A 336 12.82 0.83 19.32
C PHE A 336 13.27 2.11 18.65
N MET A 337 14.28 2.74 19.23
CA MET A 337 14.85 3.97 18.72
C MET A 337 16.28 3.75 18.27
N LYS A 338 16.64 4.50 17.24
CA LYS A 338 18.02 4.60 16.79
C LYS A 338 18.79 5.48 17.76
N ALA A 339 19.93 5.00 18.25
CA ALA A 339 20.84 5.73 19.13
C ALA A 339 22.27 5.66 18.58
N GLU A 340 23.11 6.63 18.93
CA GLU A 340 24.54 6.56 18.63
C GLU A 340 25.18 5.41 19.43
N GLY A 341 25.97 4.58 18.75
CA GLY A 341 26.71 3.49 19.37
C GLY A 341 27.99 3.98 20.04
N THR A 342 28.57 3.15 20.89
CA THR A 342 29.89 3.40 21.52
C THR A 342 31.09 3.13 20.57
N GLY A 343 30.84 2.89 19.27
CA GLY A 343 31.83 2.57 18.24
C GLY A 343 31.43 3.08 16.85
N GLU A 344 31.93 2.45 15.77
CA GLU A 344 31.53 2.79 14.39
C GLU A 344 30.12 2.28 14.09
N GLY A 345 29.13 3.17 14.20
CA GLY A 345 27.77 2.90 13.78
C GLY A 345 26.72 3.30 14.82
N TRP A 346 25.47 3.02 14.47
CA TRP A 346 24.32 3.35 15.30
C TRP A 346 23.73 2.03 15.81
N ILE A 347 23.11 2.08 16.97
CA ILE A 347 22.46 0.94 17.60
C ILE A 347 20.95 1.14 17.59
N PHE A 348 20.20 0.07 17.49
CA PHE A 348 18.76 0.08 17.75
C PHE A 348 18.55 -0.35 19.20
N ARG A 349 18.03 0.55 20.02
CA ARG A 349 17.76 0.29 21.44
C ARG A 349 16.27 0.34 21.70
N GLY A 350 15.79 -0.61 22.49
CA GLY A 350 14.41 -0.67 22.90
C GLY A 350 14.21 -1.59 24.08
N LYS A 351 12.98 -1.61 24.58
CA LYS A 351 12.57 -2.43 25.72
C LYS A 351 11.70 -3.59 25.24
N ILE A 352 11.95 -4.79 25.74
CA ILE A 352 11.11 -5.95 25.46
C ILE A 352 9.80 -5.81 26.24
N THR A 353 8.67 -5.78 25.53
CA THR A 353 7.34 -5.63 26.13
C THR A 353 6.62 -6.98 26.25
N PRO A 354 5.61 -7.11 27.12
CA PRO A 354 4.91 -8.40 27.30
C PRO A 354 4.23 -8.92 26.03
N GLN A 355 3.82 -8.03 25.12
CA GLN A 355 3.22 -8.36 23.83
C GLN A 355 4.20 -9.09 22.89
N MET A 356 5.51 -8.99 23.16
CA MET A 356 6.57 -9.65 22.42
C MET A 356 6.90 -11.06 22.94
N SER A 357 6.23 -11.49 24.01
CA SER A 357 6.48 -12.78 24.64
C SER A 357 6.10 -13.97 23.75
N GLY A 358 6.88 -15.05 23.84
CA GLY A 358 6.57 -16.36 23.29
C GLY A 358 6.03 -17.31 24.36
N ALA A 359 6.07 -18.60 24.06
CA ALA A 359 5.82 -19.63 25.08
C ALA A 359 6.89 -19.51 26.20
N LEU A 360 6.53 -19.92 27.42
CA LEU A 360 7.43 -19.97 28.58
C LEU A 360 7.86 -18.62 29.18
N GLY A 361 7.19 -17.50 28.83
CA GLY A 361 7.36 -16.21 29.54
C GLY A 361 8.65 -15.46 29.20
N VAL A 362 9.33 -15.83 28.12
CA VAL A 362 10.47 -15.12 27.52
C VAL A 362 10.04 -14.49 26.19
N ILE A 363 10.88 -13.63 25.60
CA ILE A 363 10.57 -13.08 24.27
C ILE A 363 10.49 -14.19 23.21
N SER A 364 9.58 -14.04 22.24
CA SER A 364 9.50 -14.93 21.10
C SER A 364 10.71 -14.76 20.17
N GLU A 365 11.29 -15.88 19.73
CA GLU A 365 12.37 -15.93 18.75
C GLU A 365 12.00 -15.22 17.44
N GLY A 366 10.75 -15.35 17.00
CA GLY A 366 10.26 -14.67 15.78
C GLY A 366 10.26 -13.15 15.91
N VAL A 367 9.99 -12.62 17.10
CA VAL A 367 10.07 -11.18 17.38
C VAL A 367 11.53 -10.72 17.35
N LEU A 368 12.46 -11.49 17.93
CA LEU A 368 13.89 -11.17 17.87
C LEU A 368 14.40 -11.12 16.43
N VAL A 369 14.02 -12.09 15.59
CA VAL A 369 14.37 -12.10 14.16
C VAL A 369 13.82 -10.85 13.46
N THR A 370 12.58 -10.47 13.76
CA THR A 370 11.94 -9.27 13.19
C THR A 370 12.70 -8.00 13.57
N LEU A 371 13.04 -7.82 14.85
CA LEU A 371 13.79 -6.66 15.35
C LEU A 371 15.20 -6.59 14.73
N MET A 372 15.91 -7.72 14.66
CA MET A 372 17.22 -7.78 14.00
C MET A 372 17.14 -7.48 12.50
N ALA A 373 16.10 -7.97 11.81
CA ALA A 373 15.84 -7.65 10.42
C ALA A 373 15.56 -6.15 10.22
N GLN A 374 14.75 -5.53 11.08
CA GLN A 374 14.47 -4.10 11.02
C GLN A 374 15.74 -3.26 11.20
N ALA A 375 16.60 -3.61 12.17
CA ALA A 375 17.88 -2.95 12.37
C ALA A 375 18.79 -3.07 11.13
N ALA A 376 18.89 -4.27 10.55
CA ALA A 376 19.65 -4.51 9.31
C ALA A 376 19.11 -3.70 8.12
N ARG A 377 17.79 -3.70 7.89
CA ARG A 377 17.14 -2.87 6.84
C ARG A 377 17.36 -1.38 7.09
N GLY A 378 17.38 -0.95 8.35
CA GLY A 378 17.76 0.40 8.76
C GLY A 378 19.15 0.79 8.23
N LEU A 379 20.16 -0.03 8.51
CA LEU A 379 21.52 0.20 8.04
C LEU A 379 21.63 0.21 6.50
N ILE A 380 20.97 -0.73 5.80
CA ILE A 380 20.98 -0.77 4.32
C ILE A 380 20.40 0.52 3.72
N ARG A 381 19.31 1.05 4.31
CA ARG A 381 18.68 2.30 3.85
C ARG A 381 19.59 3.51 4.01
N GLU A 382 20.37 3.57 5.07
CA GLU A 382 21.34 4.66 5.31
C GLU A 382 22.50 4.67 4.34
N LEU A 383 22.89 3.49 3.88
CA LEU A 383 23.89 3.33 2.82
C LEU A 383 23.33 3.69 1.43
N GLY A 384 22.13 4.29 1.37
CA GLY A 384 21.50 4.82 0.16
C GLY A 384 20.72 3.79 -0.65
N LYS A 385 20.60 2.54 -0.18
CA LYS A 385 19.91 1.45 -0.88
C LYS A 385 18.51 1.25 -0.31
N ARG A 386 17.54 2.02 -0.82
CA ARG A 386 16.14 1.97 -0.34
C ARG A 386 15.41 0.71 -0.75
N ASP A 387 15.61 0.26 -1.99
CA ASP A 387 14.91 -0.89 -2.55
C ASP A 387 15.73 -2.16 -2.34
N HIS A 388 15.30 -3.01 -1.40
CA HIS A 388 15.96 -4.27 -1.09
C HIS A 388 14.98 -5.31 -0.53
N GLY A 389 15.28 -6.58 -0.76
CA GLY A 389 14.63 -7.73 -0.12
C GLY A 389 15.63 -8.52 0.72
N ILE A 390 15.17 -9.21 1.76
CA ILE A 390 16.03 -10.15 2.50
C ILE A 390 15.93 -11.51 1.79
N ASP A 391 17.06 -12.05 1.34
CA ASP A 391 17.15 -13.36 0.67
C ASP A 391 17.34 -14.48 1.68
N SER A 392 18.23 -14.27 2.65
CA SER A 392 18.53 -15.27 3.68
C SER A 392 18.78 -14.62 5.04
N PHE A 393 18.37 -15.32 6.08
CA PHE A 393 18.53 -14.90 7.47
C PHE A 393 18.79 -16.14 8.33
N SER A 394 20.02 -16.29 8.82
CA SER A 394 20.42 -17.38 9.71
C SER A 394 20.64 -16.82 11.12
N THR A 395 19.95 -17.36 12.11
CA THR A 395 19.96 -16.85 13.49
C THR A 395 20.44 -17.90 14.48
N TYR A 396 21.21 -17.46 15.47
CA TYR A 396 21.63 -18.24 16.62
C TYR A 396 21.10 -17.55 17.88
N PHE A 397 20.25 -18.24 18.63
CA PHE A 397 19.76 -17.80 19.94
C PHE A 397 20.67 -18.40 21.00
N ILE A 398 21.44 -17.56 21.68
CA ILE A 398 22.48 -17.98 22.62
C ILE A 398 21.91 -18.13 24.03
N ARG A 399 21.01 -17.22 24.41
CA ARG A 399 20.29 -17.27 25.69
C ARG A 399 18.92 -16.60 25.57
N PRO A 400 17.95 -17.00 26.40
CA PRO A 400 16.65 -16.35 26.44
C PRO A 400 16.77 -14.92 26.97
N LEU A 401 15.86 -14.05 26.52
CA LEU A 401 15.70 -12.68 27.01
C LEU A 401 14.43 -12.56 27.83
N GLN A 402 14.58 -11.94 28.99
CA GLN A 402 13.47 -11.68 29.90
C GLN A 402 12.63 -10.51 29.42
N LEU A 403 11.35 -10.53 29.78
CA LEU A 403 10.47 -9.38 29.60
C LEU A 403 10.99 -8.17 30.37
N GLU A 404 10.65 -6.99 29.88
CA GLU A 404 11.06 -5.70 30.42
C GLU A 404 12.57 -5.41 30.35
N SER A 405 13.37 -6.29 29.76
CA SER A 405 14.79 -6.04 29.53
C SER A 405 15.00 -4.95 28.48
N GLU A 406 16.00 -4.08 28.72
CA GLU A 406 16.53 -3.20 27.67
C GLU A 406 17.52 -3.96 26.82
N VAL A 407 17.32 -3.92 25.50
CA VAL A 407 18.17 -4.60 24.53
C VAL A 407 18.78 -3.60 23.56
N SER A 408 19.96 -3.92 23.05
CA SER A 408 20.65 -3.20 21.99
C SER A 408 20.90 -4.14 20.81
N ILE A 409 20.61 -3.66 19.61
CA ILE A 409 20.75 -4.40 18.36
C ILE A 409 21.75 -3.63 17.48
N VAL A 410 22.82 -4.31 17.09
CA VAL A 410 23.95 -3.73 16.38
C VAL A 410 24.09 -4.42 15.03
N PRO A 411 23.60 -3.82 13.94
CA PRO A 411 23.87 -4.31 12.59
C PRO A 411 25.26 -3.87 12.13
N LYS A 412 26.00 -4.78 11.50
CA LYS A 412 27.33 -4.54 10.95
C LYS A 412 27.38 -5.01 9.50
N LEU A 413 27.78 -4.12 8.60
CA LEU A 413 28.02 -4.48 7.20
C LEU A 413 29.31 -5.28 7.07
N LEU A 414 29.23 -6.46 6.46
CA LEU A 414 30.40 -7.29 6.17
C LEU A 414 30.87 -7.13 4.73
N GLU A 415 29.92 -7.13 3.79
CA GLU A 415 30.19 -7.05 2.36
C GLU A 415 29.04 -6.32 1.67
N MET A 416 29.36 -5.46 0.70
CA MET A 416 28.38 -4.81 -0.16
C MET A 416 28.84 -4.93 -1.61
N SER A 417 27.96 -5.45 -2.45
CA SER A 417 28.12 -5.47 -3.91
C SER A 417 27.00 -4.66 -4.57
N ARG A 418 26.96 -4.62 -5.91
CA ARG A 418 25.86 -3.97 -6.63
C ARG A 418 24.52 -4.69 -6.44
N LYS A 419 24.54 -6.01 -6.26
CA LYS A 419 23.34 -6.86 -6.22
C LYS A 419 22.97 -7.34 -4.82
N ASN A 420 23.93 -7.40 -3.90
CA ASN A 420 23.74 -8.05 -2.60
C ASN A 420 24.46 -7.28 -1.50
N ALA A 421 23.88 -7.27 -0.30
CA ALA A 421 24.48 -6.81 0.94
C ALA A 421 24.51 -7.96 1.95
N LYS A 422 25.65 -8.18 2.60
CA LYS A 422 25.80 -9.16 3.68
C LYS A 422 26.07 -8.45 5.00
N LEU A 423 25.27 -8.78 5.99
CA LEU A 423 25.29 -8.15 7.30
C LEU A 423 25.40 -9.20 8.39
N GLU A 424 26.10 -8.84 9.44
CA GLU A 424 26.02 -9.48 10.75
C GLU A 424 25.14 -8.62 11.65
N VAL A 425 24.32 -9.22 12.50
CA VAL A 425 23.52 -8.50 13.48
C VAL A 425 23.71 -9.14 14.84
N GLU A 426 24.08 -8.35 15.83
CA GLU A 426 24.22 -8.79 17.21
C GLU A 426 23.14 -8.14 18.08
N LEU A 427 22.54 -8.93 18.96
CA LEU A 427 21.53 -8.48 19.91
C LEU A 427 21.98 -8.84 21.32
N SER A 428 22.02 -7.84 22.21
CA SER A 428 22.52 -7.96 23.58
C SER A 428 21.63 -7.23 24.59
N ASP A 429 21.69 -7.65 25.85
CA ASP A 429 21.20 -6.89 27.02
C ASP A 429 22.36 -6.66 28.01
N ALA A 430 22.08 -6.18 29.22
CA ALA A 430 23.09 -5.97 30.27
C ALA A 430 23.93 -7.21 30.65
N SER A 431 23.40 -8.42 30.44
CA SER A 431 24.04 -9.71 30.68
C SER A 431 24.90 -10.20 29.50
N GLY A 432 25.01 -9.42 28.42
CA GLY A 432 25.88 -9.72 27.27
C GLY A 432 25.12 -10.14 26.01
N LEU A 433 25.75 -10.93 25.15
CA LEU A 433 25.17 -11.36 23.87
C LEU A 433 23.99 -12.32 24.09
N ALA A 434 22.87 -12.08 23.41
CA ALA A 434 21.64 -12.88 23.51
C ALA A 434 21.31 -13.62 22.21
N ALA A 435 21.43 -12.93 21.08
CA ALA A 435 21.26 -13.53 19.77
C ALA A 435 22.24 -12.93 18.76
N LYS A 436 22.54 -13.71 17.73
CA LYS A 436 23.40 -13.29 16.62
C LYS A 436 22.84 -13.81 15.31
N ALA A 437 22.94 -12.99 14.26
CA ALA A 437 22.40 -13.34 12.96
C ALA A 437 23.34 -12.97 11.82
N MET A 438 23.24 -13.75 10.75
CA MET A 438 23.83 -13.49 9.45
C MET A 438 22.71 -13.29 8.44
N LEU A 439 22.73 -12.15 7.76
CA LEU A 439 21.69 -11.75 6.81
C LEU A 439 22.32 -11.48 5.44
N THR A 440 21.67 -11.94 4.38
CA THR A 440 21.93 -11.50 3.01
C THR A 440 20.68 -10.81 2.48
N ALA A 441 20.85 -9.56 2.01
CA ALA A 441 19.81 -8.82 1.31
C ALA A 441 20.15 -8.70 -0.17
N GLN A 442 19.16 -8.89 -1.04
CA GLN A 442 19.23 -8.54 -2.45
C GLN A 442 18.89 -7.06 -2.62
N LEU A 443 19.80 -6.33 -3.23
CA LEU A 443 19.63 -4.94 -3.60
C LEU A 443 18.95 -4.86 -4.96
N ILE A 444 17.85 -4.12 -5.01
CA ILE A 444 17.15 -3.87 -6.27
C ILE A 444 17.74 -2.59 -6.85
N ASP A 445 18.85 -2.74 -7.58
CA ASP A 445 19.54 -1.57 -8.15
C ASP A 445 18.63 -0.87 -9.18
N PRO A 446 18.55 0.48 -9.17
CA PRO A 446 17.76 1.21 -10.15
C PRO A 446 18.41 1.42 -11.51
N PHE A 447 19.64 0.95 -11.72
CA PHE A 447 20.41 1.21 -12.95
C PHE A 447 21.16 -0.03 -13.44
#